data_AF-A0A662US08-F1
#
_entry.id   AF-A0A662US08-F1
#
_cell.length_a   1.000
_cell.length_b   1.000
_cell.length_c   1.000
_cell.angle_alpha   90.00
_cell.angle_beta   90.00
_cell.angle_gamma   90.00
#
_symmetry.space_group_name_H-M   'P 1'
#
loop_
_entity.id
_entity.type
_entity.pdbx_description
1 polymer ?
#
loop_
_entity_poly.entity_id
_entity_poly.type
_entity_poly.pdbx_seq_one_letter_code
_entity_poly.pdbx_strand_id
1 'polypeptide(L)' 'MKLRFADARTWRYAIAAISKIVDEASYRFREDGIRLRAIDPSRIVLVDFFI' A
#
# COMPACT_ATOMS: atom_id res chain seq x y z
N MET A 1 -6.08 15.89 5.66
CA MET A 1 -4.96 15.21 6.34
C MET A 1 -3.72 15.32 5.47
N LYS A 2 -2.54 15.61 6.04
CA LYS A 2 -1.28 15.78 5.30
C LYS A 2 -0.22 14.84 5.89
N LEU A 3 0.43 14.06 5.02
CA LEU A 3 1.49 13.12 5.39
C LEU A 3 2.80 13.54 4.73
N ARG A 4 3.90 13.27 5.42
CA ARG A 4 5.25 13.51 4.91
C ARG A 4 6.09 12.25 5.14
N PHE A 5 6.49 11.62 4.05
CA PHE A 5 7.44 10.51 4.08
C PHE A 5 8.87 11.04 4.07
N ALA A 6 9.78 10.31 4.72
CA ALA A 6 11.19 10.68 4.81
C ALA A 6 11.93 10.55 3.47
N ASP A 7 11.64 9.49 2.68
CA ASP A 7 12.21 9.27 1.34
C ASP A 7 11.11 8.91 0.33
N ALA A 8 11.01 9.72 -0.73
CA ALA A 8 10.07 9.51 -1.83
C ALA A 8 10.41 8.27 -2.68
N ARG A 9 11.69 7.86 -2.74
CA ARG A 9 12.11 6.67 -3.51
C ARG A 9 11.58 5.40 -2.88
N THR A 10 11.67 5.28 -1.55
CA THR A 10 11.12 4.13 -0.81
C THR A 10 9.62 4.01 -1.07
N TRP A 11 8.89 5.13 -0.98
CA TRP A 11 7.47 5.15 -1.31
C TRP A 11 7.22 4.69 -2.76
N ARG A 12 7.90 5.29 -3.74
CA ARG A 12 7.74 4.94 -5.15
C ARG A 12 7.98 3.45 -5.42
N TYR A 13 9.02 2.87 -4.84
CA TYR A 13 9.32 1.44 -5.03
C TYR A 13 8.30 0.52 -4.36
N ALA A 14 7.81 0.88 -3.17
CA ALA A 14 6.75 0.12 -2.51
C ALA A 14 5.46 0.12 -3.36
N ILE A 15 5.04 1.29 -3.85
CA ILE A 15 3.83 1.39 -4.69
C ILE A 15 4.00 0.65 -6.02
N ALA A 16 5.16 0.79 -6.67
CA ALA A 16 5.44 0.11 -7.93
C ALA A 16 5.52 -1.43 -7.79
N ALA A 17 5.84 -1.94 -6.61
CA ALA A 17 5.79 -3.38 -6.35
C ALA A 17 4.34 -3.85 -6.15
N ILE A 18 3.55 -3.12 -5.35
CA ILE A 18 2.15 -3.43 -5.08
C ILE A 18 1.31 -3.40 -6.37
N SER A 19 1.55 -2.42 -7.26
CA SER A 19 0.81 -2.26 -8.52
C SER A 19 1.02 -3.40 -9.52
N LYS A 20 1.97 -4.31 -9.29
CA LYS A 20 2.14 -5.52 -10.11
C LYS A 20 1.20 -6.64 -9.70
N ILE A 21 0.54 -6.50 -8.54
CA ILE A 21 -0.31 -7.52 -7.93
C ILE A 21 -1.77 -7.08 -7.94
N VAL A 22 -2.03 -5.78 -7.73
CA VAL A 22 -3.38 -5.22 -7.67
C VAL A 22 -3.46 -3.93 -8.50
N ASP A 23 -4.54 -3.77 -9.26
CA ASP A 23 -4.77 -2.57 -10.08
C ASP A 23 -5.25 -1.39 -9.21
N GLU A 24 -6.08 -1.69 -8.22
CA GLU A 24 -6.68 -0.70 -7.32
C GLU A 24 -6.67 -1.18 -5.86
N ALA A 25 -6.44 -0.26 -4.93
CA ALA A 25 -6.48 -0.53 -3.51
C ALA A 25 -6.76 0.75 -2.72
N SER A 26 -7.20 0.61 -1.47
CA SER A 26 -7.46 1.73 -0.56
C SER A 26 -6.53 1.72 0.64
N TYR A 27 -6.09 2.92 1.03
CA TYR A 27 -5.37 3.14 2.28
C TYR A 27 -6.34 3.46 3.40
N ARG A 28 -6.18 2.77 4.54
CA ARG A 28 -6.87 3.09 5.79
C ARG A 28 -5.89 3.77 6.74
N PHE A 29 -6.19 5.00 7.09
CA PHE A 29 -5.42 5.82 8.02
C PHE A 29 -6.04 5.67 9.41
N ARG A 30 -5.20 5.38 10.40
CA ARG A 30 -5.53 5.16 11.80
C ARG A 30 -4.47 5.87 12.66
N GLU A 31 -4.70 5.92 13.97
CA GLU A 31 -3.75 6.56 14.90
C GLU A 31 -2.42 5.79 14.99
N ASP A 32 -2.44 4.48 14.76
CA ASP A 32 -1.27 3.60 14.78
C ASP A 32 -0.51 3.56 13.45
N GLY A 33 -1.08 4.09 12.36
CA GLY A 33 -0.43 4.15 11.06
C GLY A 33 -1.39 4.05 9.88
N ILE A 34 -0.83 3.63 8.75
CA ILE A 34 -1.45 3.56 7.43
C ILE A 34 -1.39 2.12 6.95
N ARG A 35 -2.55 1.54 6.63
CA ARG A 35 -2.61 0.17 6.13
C ARG A 35 -3.29 0.09 4.77
N LEU A 36 -2.68 -0.64 3.85
CA LEU A 36 -3.28 -1.09 2.60
C LEU A 36 -3.41 -2.60 2.66
N ARG A 37 -4.63 -3.10 2.43
CA ARG A 37 -4.89 -4.53 2.30
C ARG A 37 -5.72 -4.77 1.05
N ALA A 38 -5.21 -5.57 0.13
CA ALA A 38 -5.86 -5.89 -1.12
C ALA A 38 -5.58 -7.34 -1.51
N ILE A 39 -6.55 -7.97 -2.15
CA ILE A 39 -6.42 -9.32 -2.70
C ILE A 39 -6.32 -9.18 -4.21
N ASP A 40 -5.43 -9.94 -4.83
CA ASP A 40 -5.27 -9.97 -6.28
C ASP A 40 -6.54 -10.49 -7.00
N PRO A 41 -6.70 -10.23 -8.31
CA PRO A 41 -7.90 -10.65 -9.05
C PRO A 41 -8.18 -12.17 -9.00
N SER A 42 -7.14 -13.01 -8.92
CA SER A 42 -7.28 -14.46 -8.83
C SER A 42 -7.69 -14.94 -7.44
N ARG A 43 -7.64 -14.06 -6.43
CA ARG A 43 -7.95 -14.34 -5.02
C ARG A 43 -7.02 -15.35 -4.35
N ILE A 44 -5.76 -15.37 -4.75
CA ILE A 44 -4.74 -16.30 -4.24
C ILE A 44 -3.75 -15.57 -3.33
N VAL A 45 -3.44 -14.31 -3.63
CA VAL A 45 -2.42 -13.51 -2.97
C VAL A 45 -3.06 -12.35 -2.22
N LEU A 46 -2.66 -12.21 -0.95
CA LEU A 46 -3.00 -11.06 -0.11
C LEU A 46 -1.79 -10.12 -0.05
N VAL A 47 -1.98 -8.88 -0.49
CA VAL A 47 -1.07 -7.79 -0.19
C VAL A 47 -1.50 -7.16 1.13
N ASP A 48 -0.60 -7.15 2.11
CA ASP A 48 -0.76 -6.43 3.37
C ASP A 48 0.45 -5.52 3.59
N PHE A 49 0.22 -4.21 3.52
CA PHE A 49 1.23 -3.18 3.59
C PHE A 49 0.91 -2.20 4.71
N PHE A 50 1.89 -1.93 5.57
CA PHE A 50 1.74 -1.09 6.76
C PHE A 50 2.91 -0.12 6.87
N ILE A 51 2.61 1.15 7.12
CA ILE A 51 3.58 2.23 7.43
C ILE A 51 3.05 3.03 8.61
#